data_AF-A0A934P3R6-F1
#
_entry.id   AF-A0A934P3R6-F1
#
_cell.length_a   1.000
_cell.length_b   1.000
_cell.length_c   1.000
_cell.angle_alpha   90.00
_cell.angle_beta   90.00
_cell.angle_gamma   90.00
#
_symmetry.space_group_name_H-M   'P 1'
#
loop_
_entity.id
_entity.type
_entity.pdbx_description
1 polymer ?
#
loop_
_entity_poly.entity_id
_entity_poly.type
_entity_poly.pdbx_seq_one_letter_code
_entity_poly.pdbx_strand_id
1 'polypeptide(L)'
;MFNLVIFSLVGFGAQLVDGALGMAFGVTATTLLVFSGVGPAHASAAVHFAEVGTTLASGISHWKFGNVDWKLVLRLGVPGAIGAFAGATVLSSLSTESAAPVTAGILLAIGIYVLLRFSIRPPAVAEARTSPHTAKFLAPLGLFGGFIDASGGGGWGPVSTSTLLSRGKTAPRTVIGSVGASEFLVAASASVGFLFGLGSDFFNNLLVIAGLAIGGILAAPVAAWLVSRIAATLLGTAVGGIIILTNARTLFRSFEIRGAVTAVAYVTIFALWAALITVAWRRSRLTAAEASGDLTTLETPLPRGDEGTGDQAGVTASGDTELAEDGRHVVVDGSH
;
A
#
# COMPACT_ATOMS: atom_id res chain seq x y z
N MET A 1 -1.97 32.71 -3.05
CA MET A 1 -2.69 31.87 -4.04
C MET A 1 -1.79 30.81 -4.67
N PHE A 2 -0.59 31.16 -5.17
CA PHE A 2 0.37 30.20 -5.77
C PHE A 2 0.73 29.00 -4.88
N ASN A 3 1.04 29.25 -3.60
CA ASN A 3 1.38 28.17 -2.65
C ASN A 3 0.23 27.19 -2.44
N LEU A 4 -1.03 27.66 -2.39
CA LEU A 4 -2.20 26.81 -2.22
C LEU A 4 -2.36 25.86 -3.41
N VAL A 5 -2.17 26.35 -4.64
CA VAL A 5 -2.24 25.53 -5.86
C VAL A 5 -1.18 24.44 -5.84
N ILE A 6 0.07 24.77 -5.45
CA ILE A 6 1.15 23.79 -5.35
C ILE A 6 0.81 22.70 -4.33
N PHE A 7 0.39 23.08 -3.12
CA PHE A 7 0.05 22.11 -2.09
C PHE A 7 -1.18 21.27 -2.46
N SER A 8 -2.14 21.83 -3.20
CA SER A 8 -3.24 21.04 -3.77
C SER A 8 -2.78 20.03 -4.80
N LEU A 9 -1.85 20.37 -5.68
CA LEU A 9 -1.29 19.40 -6.64
C LEU A 9 -0.49 18.30 -5.93
N VAL A 10 0.27 18.67 -4.89
CA VAL A 10 0.99 17.71 -4.06
C VAL A 10 0.01 16.79 -3.34
N GLY A 11 -1.01 17.33 -2.68
CA GLY A 11 -2.04 16.55 -1.98
C GLY A 11 -2.82 15.64 -2.92
N PHE A 12 -3.12 16.10 -4.14
CA PHE A 12 -3.78 15.30 -5.17
C PHE A 12 -2.92 14.12 -5.59
N GLY A 13 -1.64 14.35 -5.92
CA GLY A 13 -0.71 13.30 -6.29
C GLY A 13 -0.47 12.30 -5.16
N ALA A 14 -0.26 12.82 -3.93
CA ALA A 14 -0.07 12.01 -2.74
C ALA A 14 -1.29 11.12 -2.47
N GLN A 15 -2.52 11.64 -2.57
CA GLN A 15 -3.72 10.85 -2.33
C GLN A 15 -4.03 9.86 -3.46
N LEU A 16 -3.62 10.15 -4.71
CA LEU A 16 -3.73 9.17 -5.78
C LEU A 16 -2.87 7.94 -5.50
N VAL A 17 -1.63 8.13 -5.04
CA VAL A 17 -0.76 7.03 -4.60
C VAL A 17 -1.38 6.33 -3.41
N ASP A 18 -1.81 7.10 -2.42
CA ASP A 18 -2.32 6.58 -1.17
C ASP A 18 -3.61 5.78 -1.32
N GLY A 19 -4.63 6.29 -2.00
CA GLY A 19 -5.85 5.52 -2.23
C GLY A 19 -5.67 4.35 -3.20
N ALA A 20 -4.69 4.40 -4.11
CA ALA A 20 -4.44 3.30 -5.03
C ALA A 20 -3.54 2.19 -4.46
N LEU A 21 -2.65 2.51 -3.51
CA LEU A 21 -1.68 1.57 -2.93
C LEU A 21 -1.88 1.31 -1.44
N GLY A 22 -2.71 2.09 -0.76
CA GLY A 22 -2.90 2.11 0.70
C GLY A 22 -1.68 2.66 1.45
N MET A 23 -0.94 3.60 0.85
CA MET A 23 0.30 4.12 1.42
C MET A 23 0.80 5.41 0.78
N ALA A 24 1.63 6.13 1.55
CA ALA A 24 2.56 7.17 1.12
C ALA A 24 2.04 8.61 1.02
N PHE A 25 0.79 8.91 1.40
CA PHE A 25 0.38 10.30 1.59
C PHE A 25 1.29 10.98 2.61
N GLY A 26 1.29 10.45 3.85
CA GLY A 26 2.07 11.00 4.93
C GLY A 26 3.56 11.08 4.60
N VAL A 27 4.15 9.96 4.15
CA VAL A 27 5.59 9.88 3.89
C VAL A 27 6.01 10.92 2.85
N THR A 28 5.23 11.11 1.79
CA THR A 28 5.54 12.05 0.71
C THR A 28 5.35 13.49 1.16
N ALA A 29 4.21 13.80 1.79
CA ALA A 29 3.88 15.14 2.23
C ALA A 29 4.82 15.62 3.34
N THR A 30 5.06 14.82 4.39
CA THR A 30 5.98 15.14 5.48
C THR A 30 7.39 15.35 4.95
N THR A 31 7.86 14.45 4.07
CA THR A 31 9.17 14.58 3.44
C THR A 31 9.35 15.91 2.72
N LEU A 32 8.36 16.34 1.93
CA LEU A 32 8.42 17.61 1.19
C LEU A 32 8.40 18.81 2.15
N LEU A 33 7.61 18.76 3.22
CA LEU A 33 7.55 19.82 4.22
C LEU A 33 8.85 19.93 5.00
N VAL A 34 9.41 18.82 5.48
CA VAL A 34 10.72 18.79 6.14
C VAL A 34 11.82 19.27 5.19
N PHE A 35 11.78 18.87 3.92
CA PHE A 35 12.72 19.35 2.91
C PHE A 35 12.63 20.87 2.69
N SER A 36 11.44 21.45 2.83
CA SER A 36 11.20 22.89 2.75
C SER A 36 11.59 23.68 4.01
N GLY A 37 12.04 22.98 5.06
CA GLY A 37 12.50 23.59 6.32
C GLY A 37 11.46 23.61 7.44
N VAL A 38 10.29 22.98 7.25
CA VAL A 38 9.29 22.84 8.31
C VAL A 38 9.80 21.82 9.34
N GLY A 39 9.70 22.15 10.64
CA GLY A 39 10.11 21.24 11.71
C GLY A 39 9.31 19.92 11.66
N PRO A 40 9.91 18.76 11.99
CA PRO A 40 9.26 17.45 11.82
C PRO A 40 7.92 17.30 12.53
N ALA A 41 7.80 17.82 13.76
CA ALA A 41 6.54 17.80 14.50
C ALA A 41 5.45 18.62 13.80
N HIS A 42 5.78 19.81 13.29
CA HIS A 42 4.86 20.66 12.55
C HIS A 42 4.49 20.07 11.18
N ALA A 43 5.45 19.44 10.50
CA ALA A 43 5.22 18.75 9.24
C ALA A 43 4.26 17.57 9.44
N SER A 44 4.54 16.71 10.42
CA SER A 44 3.67 15.59 10.77
C SER A 44 2.28 16.06 11.19
N ALA A 45 2.19 17.09 12.04
CA ALA A 45 0.91 17.67 12.47
C ALA A 45 0.07 18.18 11.28
N ALA A 46 0.68 18.95 10.37
CA ALA A 46 0.00 19.49 9.20
C ALA A 46 -0.53 18.38 8.28
N VAL A 47 0.27 17.32 8.11
CA VAL A 47 -0.07 16.17 7.28
C VAL A 47 -1.21 15.36 7.87
N HIS A 48 -1.13 14.99 9.16
CA HIS A 48 -2.19 14.22 9.81
C HIS A 48 -3.52 14.99 9.86
N PHE A 49 -3.46 16.32 10.03
CA PHE A 49 -4.69 17.12 10.00
C PHE A 49 -5.30 17.21 8.60
N ALA A 50 -4.47 17.32 7.55
CA ALA A 50 -4.96 17.20 6.18
C ALA A 50 -5.54 15.80 5.93
N GLU A 51 -4.89 14.76 6.45
CA GLU A 51 -5.31 13.36 6.33
C GLU A 51 -6.67 13.09 6.97
N VAL A 52 -7.11 13.82 8.00
CA VAL A 52 -8.49 13.68 8.52
C VAL A 52 -9.51 13.85 7.40
N GLY A 53 -9.35 14.87 6.56
CA GLY A 53 -10.24 15.12 5.43
C GLY A 53 -10.03 14.13 4.28
N THR A 54 -8.78 13.87 3.90
CA THR A 54 -8.49 13.03 2.73
C THR A 54 -8.80 11.56 2.99
N THR A 55 -8.48 11.03 4.18
CA THR A 55 -8.76 9.64 4.56
C THR A 55 -10.24 9.40 4.80
N LEU A 56 -11.00 10.39 5.28
CA LEU A 56 -12.46 10.32 5.32
C LEU A 56 -13.05 10.20 3.91
N ALA A 57 -12.62 11.08 2.99
CA ALA A 57 -13.05 11.03 1.60
C ALA A 57 -12.65 9.71 0.91
N SER A 58 -11.43 9.23 1.19
CA SER A 58 -10.89 7.97 0.69
C SER A 58 -11.68 6.78 1.24
N GLY A 59 -11.90 6.70 2.56
CA GLY A 59 -12.68 5.66 3.21
C GLY A 59 -14.11 5.58 2.68
N ILE A 60 -14.79 6.72 2.51
CA ILE A 60 -16.12 6.77 1.88
C ILE A 60 -16.06 6.25 0.44
N SER A 61 -15.05 6.66 -0.33
CA SER A 61 -14.90 6.24 -1.72
C SER A 61 -14.66 4.73 -1.83
N HIS A 62 -13.72 4.17 -1.06
CA HIS A 62 -13.47 2.74 -1.01
C HIS A 62 -14.69 1.95 -0.52
N TRP A 63 -15.43 2.47 0.46
CA TRP A 63 -16.65 1.83 0.93
C TRP A 63 -17.70 1.76 -0.18
N LYS A 64 -17.91 2.83 -0.95
CA LYS A 64 -18.79 2.85 -2.12
C LYS A 64 -18.37 1.86 -3.22
N PHE A 65 -17.07 1.63 -3.38
CA PHE A 65 -16.53 0.60 -4.29
C PHE A 65 -16.51 -0.82 -3.67
N GLY A 66 -17.07 -1.01 -2.48
CA GLY A 66 -17.14 -2.30 -1.78
C GLY A 66 -15.77 -2.82 -1.31
N ASN A 67 -14.77 -1.95 -1.19
CA ASN A 67 -13.37 -2.26 -0.85
C ASN A 67 -13.10 -2.26 0.67
N VAL A 68 -14.12 -2.20 1.51
CA VAL A 68 -13.94 -2.04 2.96
C VAL A 68 -14.47 -3.25 3.72
N ASP A 69 -13.62 -3.83 4.56
CA ASP A 69 -13.98 -4.75 5.64
C ASP A 69 -13.97 -4.01 6.98
N TRP A 70 -15.16 -3.64 7.47
CA TRP A 70 -15.32 -2.87 8.71
C TRP A 70 -14.77 -3.58 9.96
N LYS A 71 -14.68 -4.92 9.96
CA LYS A 71 -14.04 -5.64 11.08
C LYS A 71 -12.54 -5.41 11.09
N LEU A 72 -11.91 -5.39 9.92
CA LEU A 72 -10.51 -5.00 9.80
C LEU A 72 -10.34 -3.54 10.23
N VAL A 73 -11.21 -2.65 9.73
CA VAL A 73 -11.14 -1.20 10.01
C VAL A 73 -11.05 -0.93 11.51
N LEU A 74 -11.96 -1.50 12.29
CA LEU A 74 -12.02 -1.25 13.73
C LEU A 74 -10.91 -1.97 14.50
N ARG A 75 -10.62 -3.23 14.16
CA ARG A 75 -9.60 -4.04 14.88
C ARG A 75 -8.17 -3.54 14.67
N LEU A 76 -7.93 -2.86 13.56
CA LEU A 76 -6.64 -2.24 13.23
C LEU A 76 -6.62 -0.76 13.63
N GLY A 77 -7.66 -0.01 13.24
CA GLY A 77 -7.71 1.45 13.39
C GLY A 77 -7.88 1.94 14.82
N VAL A 78 -8.63 1.23 15.69
CA VAL A 78 -8.77 1.66 17.09
C VAL A 78 -7.44 1.56 17.86
N PRO A 79 -6.71 0.43 17.82
CA PRO A 79 -5.36 0.35 18.36
C PRO A 79 -4.40 1.33 17.66
N GLY A 80 -4.58 1.54 16.35
CA GLY A 80 -3.84 2.53 15.57
C GLY A 80 -3.99 3.95 16.08
N ALA A 81 -5.22 4.38 16.38
CA ALA A 81 -5.50 5.68 16.97
C ALA A 81 -4.75 5.89 18.29
N ILE A 82 -4.77 4.89 19.19
CA ILE A 82 -4.03 4.94 20.46
C ILE A 82 -2.52 5.10 20.20
N GLY A 83 -1.97 4.33 19.26
CA GLY A 83 -0.57 4.41 18.87
C GLY A 83 -0.22 5.78 18.31
N ALA A 84 -1.05 6.32 17.41
CA ALA A 84 -0.88 7.62 16.80
C ALA A 84 -0.91 8.76 17.82
N PHE A 85 -1.84 8.74 18.77
CA PHE A 85 -1.85 9.72 19.85
C PHE A 85 -0.54 9.70 20.66
N ALA A 86 -0.05 8.51 21.02
CA ALA A 86 1.22 8.35 21.72
C ALA A 86 2.41 8.84 20.87
N GLY A 87 2.45 8.49 19.59
CA GLY A 87 3.49 8.92 18.65
C GLY A 87 3.50 10.43 18.44
N ALA A 88 2.34 11.07 18.33
CA ALA A 88 2.19 12.51 18.22
C ALA A 88 2.67 13.22 19.50
N THR A 89 2.34 12.66 20.67
CA THR A 89 2.79 13.19 21.97
C THR A 89 4.32 13.12 22.08
N VAL A 90 4.91 11.97 21.74
CA VAL A 90 6.39 11.80 21.73
C VAL A 90 7.04 12.79 20.78
N LEU A 91 6.59 12.87 19.52
CA LEU A 91 7.21 13.75 18.53
C LEU A 91 7.07 15.23 18.93
N SER A 92 5.94 15.62 19.50
CA SER A 92 5.73 17.00 19.97
C SER A 92 6.62 17.36 21.17
N SER A 93 7.07 16.36 21.94
CA SER A 93 7.97 16.58 23.08
C SER A 93 9.45 16.68 22.69
N LEU A 94 9.82 16.35 21.45
CA LEU A 94 11.21 16.40 20.98
C LEU A 94 11.57 17.80 20.50
N SER A 95 12.80 18.25 20.78
CA SER A 95 13.31 19.47 20.14
C SER A 95 13.41 19.27 18.62
N THR A 96 13.26 20.34 17.85
CA THR A 96 13.39 20.29 16.39
C THR A 96 14.73 19.71 15.95
N GLU A 97 15.83 20.00 16.67
CA GLU A 97 17.15 19.45 16.32
C GLU A 97 17.22 17.94 16.52
N SER A 98 16.58 17.41 17.56
CA SER A 98 16.55 15.99 17.88
C SER A 98 15.55 15.22 17.00
N ALA A 99 14.42 15.85 16.70
CA ALA A 99 13.37 15.25 15.87
C ALA A 99 13.80 15.06 14.42
N ALA A 100 14.59 15.98 13.86
CA ALA A 100 14.99 15.95 12.45
C ALA A 100 15.71 14.65 12.03
N PRO A 101 16.81 14.22 12.68
CA PRO A 101 17.49 12.98 12.32
C PRO A 101 16.66 11.73 12.66
N VAL A 102 15.86 11.76 13.73
CA VAL A 102 15.00 10.63 14.12
C VAL A 102 13.91 10.39 13.07
N THR A 103 13.15 11.42 12.72
CA THR A 103 12.10 11.34 11.70
C THR A 103 12.69 11.00 10.33
N ALA A 104 13.81 11.60 9.94
CA ALA A 104 14.48 11.26 8.68
C ALA A 104 14.98 9.81 8.65
N GLY A 105 15.46 9.28 9.78
CA GLY A 105 15.84 7.87 9.91
C GLY A 105 14.65 6.93 9.75
N ILE A 106 13.52 7.25 10.38
CA ILE A 106 12.27 6.49 10.24
C ILE A 106 11.78 6.52 8.77
N LEU A 107 11.70 7.70 8.17
CA LEU A 107 11.28 7.88 6.77
C LEU A 107 12.23 7.17 5.79
N LEU A 108 13.55 7.22 6.03
CA LEU A 108 14.53 6.48 5.23
C LEU A 108 14.32 4.97 5.33
N ALA A 109 14.15 4.44 6.56
CA ALA A 109 13.92 3.01 6.78
C ALA A 109 12.64 2.54 6.10
N ILE A 110 11.56 3.33 6.21
CA ILE A 110 10.30 3.11 5.50
C ILE A 110 10.51 3.15 3.98
N GLY A 111 11.22 4.15 3.47
CA GLY A 111 11.52 4.29 2.04
C GLY A 111 12.28 3.09 1.48
N ILE A 112 13.30 2.60 2.20
CA ILE A 112 14.06 1.39 1.86
C ILE A 112 13.13 0.17 1.86
N TYR A 113 12.34 0.00 2.92
CA TYR A 113 11.41 -1.12 3.04
C TYR A 113 10.40 -1.14 1.88
N VAL A 114 9.78 0.00 1.58
CA VAL A 114 8.83 0.16 0.46
C VAL A 114 9.50 -0.14 -0.87
N LEU A 115 10.66 0.47 -1.14
CA LEU A 115 11.39 0.28 -2.38
C LEU A 115 11.71 -1.20 -2.62
N LEU A 116 12.28 -1.87 -1.62
CA LEU A 116 12.65 -3.29 -1.72
C LEU A 116 11.41 -4.20 -1.81
N ARG A 117 10.37 -3.93 -1.02
CA ARG A 117 9.14 -4.73 -1.01
C ARG A 117 8.50 -4.74 -2.39
N PHE A 118 8.24 -3.55 -2.96
CA PHE A 118 7.54 -3.44 -4.22
C PHE A 118 8.40 -3.87 -5.41
N SER A 119 9.71 -3.69 -5.37
CA SER A 119 10.59 -4.14 -6.45
C SER A 119 10.76 -5.66 -6.48
N ILE A 120 10.87 -6.30 -5.30
CA ILE A 120 11.34 -7.69 -5.19
C ILE A 120 10.21 -8.67 -4.90
N ARG A 121 9.22 -8.32 -4.06
CA ARG A 121 8.17 -9.21 -3.57
C ARG A 121 6.76 -8.62 -3.80
N PRO A 122 6.20 -8.76 -5.02
CA PRO A 122 4.87 -8.24 -5.31
C PRO A 122 3.80 -8.83 -4.37
N PRO A 123 2.66 -8.15 -4.17
CA PRO A 123 1.57 -8.64 -3.34
C PRO A 123 1.07 -10.00 -3.82
N ALA A 124 0.77 -10.90 -2.87
CA ALA A 124 0.15 -12.17 -3.21
C ALA A 124 -1.32 -11.96 -3.63
N VAL A 125 -1.76 -12.71 -4.63
CA VAL A 125 -3.12 -12.61 -5.18
C VAL A 125 -4.04 -13.42 -4.27
N ALA A 126 -4.78 -12.71 -3.41
CA ALA A 126 -5.85 -13.26 -2.61
C ALA A 126 -7.18 -12.68 -3.08
N GLU A 127 -8.26 -13.44 -2.97
CA GLU A 127 -9.60 -13.00 -3.41
C GLU A 127 -10.55 -12.69 -2.24
N ALA A 128 -10.20 -13.10 -1.02
CA ALA A 128 -11.07 -12.96 0.14
C ALA A 128 -11.42 -11.48 0.41
N ARG A 129 -12.73 -11.17 0.43
CA ARG A 129 -13.27 -9.83 0.69
C ARG A 129 -13.43 -9.52 2.18
N THR A 130 -13.35 -10.54 3.02
CA THR A 130 -13.33 -10.44 4.47
C THR A 130 -12.02 -11.00 4.97
N SER A 131 -11.38 -10.25 5.86
CA SER A 131 -10.08 -10.58 6.40
C SER A 131 -10.20 -11.66 7.46
N PRO A 132 -9.46 -12.80 7.35
CA PRO A 132 -9.44 -13.81 8.39
C PRO A 132 -8.58 -13.38 9.60
N HIS A 133 -7.95 -12.21 9.54
CA HIS A 133 -7.07 -11.72 10.60
C HIS A 133 -7.86 -11.35 11.87
N THR A 134 -7.36 -11.85 13.01
CA THR A 134 -7.96 -11.62 14.32
C THR A 134 -7.37 -10.39 15.00
N ALA A 135 -8.05 -9.90 16.05
CA ALA A 135 -7.56 -8.78 16.84
C ALA A 135 -6.17 -9.02 17.46
N LYS A 136 -5.81 -10.29 17.76
CA LYS A 136 -4.47 -10.64 18.27
C LYS A 136 -3.33 -10.27 17.32
N PHE A 137 -3.61 -10.27 16.02
CA PHE A 137 -2.66 -9.85 14.99
C PHE A 137 -2.81 -8.37 14.63
N LEU A 138 -4.07 -7.91 14.46
CA LEU A 138 -4.34 -6.55 14.00
C LEU A 138 -4.06 -5.48 15.06
N ALA A 139 -4.28 -5.76 16.34
CA ALA A 139 -4.13 -4.73 17.36
C ALA A 139 -2.67 -4.31 17.61
N PRO A 140 -1.70 -5.24 17.76
CA PRO A 140 -0.28 -4.85 17.87
C PRO A 140 0.22 -4.16 16.60
N LEU A 141 -0.21 -4.65 15.42
CA LEU A 141 0.13 -4.04 14.14
C LEU A 141 -0.40 -2.62 14.03
N GLY A 142 -1.67 -2.40 14.41
CA GLY A 142 -2.31 -1.09 14.42
C GLY A 142 -1.60 -0.15 15.38
N LEU A 143 -1.42 -0.56 16.64
CA LEU A 143 -0.75 0.23 17.67
C LEU A 143 0.65 0.69 17.23
N PHE A 144 1.48 -0.25 16.74
CA PHE A 144 2.81 0.07 16.25
C PHE A 144 2.77 0.94 14.99
N GLY A 145 1.88 0.60 14.04
CA GLY A 145 1.68 1.35 12.81
C GLY A 145 1.32 2.80 13.07
N GLY A 146 0.33 3.07 13.93
CA GLY A 146 -0.08 4.42 14.28
C GLY A 146 1.01 5.20 15.02
N PHE A 147 1.76 4.54 15.92
CA PHE A 147 2.89 5.20 16.59
C PHE A 147 3.96 5.67 15.61
N ILE A 148 4.38 4.78 14.68
CA ILE A 148 5.34 5.12 13.64
C ILE A 148 4.74 6.14 12.66
N ASP A 149 3.43 6.11 12.45
CA ASP A 149 2.74 7.07 11.60
C ASP A 149 2.89 8.50 12.10
N ALA A 150 2.51 8.76 13.35
CA ALA A 150 2.61 10.09 13.93
C ALA A 150 4.06 10.52 14.18
N SER A 151 4.92 9.64 14.70
CA SER A 151 6.31 9.98 15.02
C SER A 151 7.24 10.09 13.80
N GLY A 152 6.94 9.32 12.74
CA GLY A 152 7.66 9.34 11.47
C GLY A 152 7.03 10.25 10.40
N GLY A 153 5.77 10.66 10.59
CA GLY A 153 5.01 11.46 9.62
C GLY A 153 4.57 10.69 8.38
N GLY A 154 4.10 9.43 8.51
CA GLY A 154 3.57 8.66 7.37
C GLY A 154 3.79 7.14 7.38
N GLY A 155 4.12 6.54 8.51
CA GLY A 155 4.33 5.11 8.68
C GLY A 155 3.11 4.20 8.49
N TRP A 156 1.88 4.72 8.49
CA TRP A 156 0.67 3.90 8.55
C TRP A 156 0.60 2.86 7.42
N GLY A 157 0.57 3.30 6.16
CA GLY A 157 0.50 2.41 5.00
C GLY A 157 1.69 1.45 4.85
N PRO A 158 2.95 1.93 4.90
CA PRO A 158 4.12 1.07 4.83
C PRO A 158 4.12 -0.03 5.90
N VAL A 159 3.71 0.26 7.14
CA VAL A 159 3.65 -0.75 8.20
C VAL A 159 2.43 -1.65 8.04
N SER A 160 1.23 -1.10 7.89
CA SER A 160 -0.02 -1.87 7.96
C SER A 160 -0.39 -2.51 6.62
N THR A 161 -0.51 -1.74 5.54
CA THR A 161 -0.85 -2.23 4.20
C THR A 161 0.17 -3.25 3.72
N SER A 162 1.47 -2.93 3.79
CA SER A 162 2.51 -3.86 3.31
C SER A 162 2.53 -5.16 4.12
N THR A 163 2.34 -5.07 5.44
CA THR A 163 2.25 -6.27 6.29
C THR A 163 1.04 -7.12 5.89
N LEU A 164 -0.15 -6.53 5.75
CA LEU A 164 -1.37 -7.27 5.37
C LEU A 164 -1.27 -7.88 3.96
N LEU A 165 -0.77 -7.13 2.98
CA LEU A 165 -0.52 -7.63 1.62
C LEU A 165 0.52 -8.76 1.62
N SER A 166 1.52 -8.71 2.51
CA SER A 166 2.52 -9.77 2.65
C SER A 166 1.94 -11.08 3.17
N ARG A 167 0.83 -11.02 3.93
CA ARG A 167 0.17 -12.23 4.44
C ARG A 167 -0.64 -12.93 3.36
N GLY A 168 -1.04 -12.23 2.31
CA GLY A 168 -1.69 -12.83 1.14
C GLY A 168 -3.00 -13.54 1.47
N LYS A 169 -3.74 -13.09 2.50
CA LYS A 169 -4.99 -13.73 2.94
C LYS A 169 -6.25 -12.93 2.62
N THR A 170 -6.10 -11.68 2.18
CA THR A 170 -7.20 -10.74 1.93
C THR A 170 -6.92 -10.01 0.63
N ALA A 171 -7.96 -9.77 -0.17
CA ALA A 171 -7.82 -9.13 -1.47
C ALA A 171 -7.10 -7.78 -1.37
N PRO A 172 -6.12 -7.47 -2.25
CA PRO A 172 -5.35 -6.24 -2.14
C PRO A 172 -6.19 -4.97 -2.06
N ARG A 173 -7.20 -4.85 -2.92
CA ARG A 173 -8.13 -3.70 -2.88
C ARG A 173 -8.94 -3.63 -1.57
N THR A 174 -9.23 -4.76 -0.92
CA THR A 174 -9.87 -4.79 0.40
C THR A 174 -8.90 -4.36 1.49
N VAL A 175 -7.65 -4.83 1.45
CA VAL A 175 -6.61 -4.40 2.40
C VAL A 175 -6.44 -2.89 2.30
N ILE A 176 -6.20 -2.38 1.09
CA ILE A 176 -5.99 -0.96 0.82
C ILE A 176 -7.19 -0.13 1.29
N GLY A 177 -8.41 -0.50 0.89
CA GLY A 177 -9.60 0.24 1.28
C GLY A 177 -9.89 0.21 2.78
N SER A 178 -9.65 -0.93 3.45
CA SER A 178 -9.88 -1.06 4.90
C SER A 178 -8.79 -0.34 5.71
N VAL A 179 -7.54 -0.41 5.28
CA VAL A 179 -6.43 0.29 5.93
C VAL A 179 -6.57 1.80 5.75
N GLY A 180 -6.91 2.28 4.55
CA GLY A 180 -7.18 3.71 4.31
C GLY A 180 -8.41 4.20 5.09
N ALA A 181 -9.45 3.37 5.25
CA ALA A 181 -10.58 3.72 6.10
C ALA A 181 -10.21 3.75 7.60
N SER A 182 -9.34 2.85 8.07
CA SER A 182 -8.79 2.91 9.43
C SER A 182 -7.96 4.17 9.68
N GLU A 183 -7.27 4.65 8.65
CA GLU A 183 -6.39 5.82 8.74
C GLU A 183 -7.11 7.07 9.19
N PHE A 184 -8.42 7.21 8.90
CA PHE A 184 -9.23 8.28 9.46
C PHE A 184 -9.18 8.33 11.00
N LEU A 185 -9.26 7.17 11.67
CA LEU A 185 -9.15 7.09 13.13
C LEU A 185 -7.75 7.47 13.62
N VAL A 186 -6.73 7.06 12.87
CA VAL A 186 -5.31 7.28 13.17
C VAL A 186 -4.98 8.77 13.01
N ALA A 187 -5.29 9.36 11.86
CA ALA A 187 -5.09 10.76 11.52
C ALA A 187 -5.86 11.69 12.46
N ALA A 188 -7.11 11.36 12.80
CA ALA A 188 -7.89 12.12 13.77
C ALA A 188 -7.24 12.09 15.16
N SER A 189 -6.79 10.92 15.61
CA SER A 189 -6.17 10.78 16.92
C SER A 189 -4.77 11.41 17.00
N ALA A 190 -3.95 11.27 15.96
CA ALA A 190 -2.69 11.98 15.82
C ALA A 190 -2.89 13.50 15.85
N SER A 191 -3.89 14.00 15.10
CA SER A 191 -4.25 15.42 15.09
C SER A 191 -4.60 15.95 16.47
N VAL A 192 -5.38 15.19 17.26
CA VAL A 192 -5.68 15.55 18.66
C VAL A 192 -4.39 15.55 19.51
N GLY A 193 -3.52 14.55 19.34
CA GLY A 193 -2.24 14.49 20.04
C GLY A 193 -1.33 15.68 19.73
N PHE A 194 -1.21 16.06 18.45
CA PHE A 194 -0.45 17.24 18.02
C PHE A 194 -1.08 18.55 18.48
N LEU A 195 -2.41 18.64 18.53
CA LEU A 195 -3.09 19.83 19.06
C LEU A 195 -2.75 20.04 20.55
N PHE A 196 -2.71 18.97 21.35
CA PHE A 196 -2.26 19.06 22.74
C PHE A 196 -0.77 19.33 22.88
N GLY A 197 0.06 18.73 22.01
CA GLY A 197 1.51 18.84 22.06
C GLY A 197 2.07 20.18 21.56
N LEU A 198 1.46 20.77 20.52
CA LEU A 198 1.95 21.99 19.86
C LEU A 198 1.10 23.24 20.17
N GLY A 199 -0.11 23.08 20.72
CA GLY A 199 -0.98 24.20 21.06
C GLY A 199 -1.33 25.09 19.85
N SER A 200 -1.17 26.40 19.98
CA SER A 200 -1.49 27.37 18.92
C SER A 200 -0.58 27.28 17.70
N ASP A 201 0.65 26.76 17.85
CA ASP A 201 1.62 26.66 16.76
C ASP A 201 1.19 25.66 15.66
N PHE A 202 0.26 24.78 16.02
CA PHE A 202 -0.42 23.87 15.10
C PHE A 202 -1.02 24.58 13.88
N PHE A 203 -1.58 25.78 14.07
CA PHE A 203 -2.29 26.50 13.01
C PHE A 203 -1.38 27.35 12.11
N ASN A 204 -0.07 27.40 12.38
CA ASN A 204 0.87 28.18 11.59
C ASN A 204 0.98 27.73 10.12
N ASN A 205 0.56 26.49 9.83
CA ASN A 205 0.65 25.89 8.50
C ASN A 205 -0.72 25.68 7.81
N LEU A 206 -1.75 26.44 8.19
CA LEU A 206 -3.12 26.29 7.67
C LEU A 206 -3.23 26.27 6.14
N LEU A 207 -2.44 27.06 5.42
CA LEU A 207 -2.44 27.05 3.94
C LEU A 207 -1.91 25.75 3.35
N VAL A 208 -0.89 25.17 3.98
CA VAL A 208 -0.32 23.86 3.59
C VAL A 208 -1.37 22.78 3.81
N ILE A 209 -1.94 22.77 5.01
CA ILE A 209 -2.99 21.84 5.42
C ILE A 209 -4.17 21.89 4.45
N ALA A 210 -4.70 23.10 4.20
CA ALA A 210 -5.83 23.30 3.32
C ALA A 210 -5.52 22.86 1.88
N GLY A 211 -4.33 23.19 1.36
CA GLY A 211 -3.91 22.76 0.03
C GLY A 211 -3.87 21.24 -0.07
N LEU A 212 -3.13 20.58 0.82
CA LEU A 212 -3.01 19.12 0.87
C LEU A 212 -4.39 18.45 0.97
N ALA A 213 -5.25 18.95 1.87
CA ALA A 213 -6.60 18.41 2.07
C ALA A 213 -7.49 18.58 0.83
N ILE A 214 -7.54 19.77 0.22
CA ILE A 214 -8.34 20.01 -0.99
C ILE A 214 -7.89 19.09 -2.12
N GLY A 215 -6.58 19.04 -2.38
CA GLY A 215 -6.00 18.16 -3.38
C GLY A 215 -6.36 16.70 -3.15
N GLY A 216 -6.16 16.23 -1.92
CA GLY A 216 -6.41 14.83 -1.58
C GLY A 216 -7.89 14.46 -1.64
N ILE A 217 -8.78 15.29 -1.12
CA ILE A 217 -10.23 15.04 -1.18
C ILE A 217 -10.71 14.89 -2.63
N LEU A 218 -10.19 15.71 -3.55
CA LEU A 218 -10.52 15.61 -4.97
C LEU A 218 -9.96 14.34 -5.63
N ALA A 219 -8.78 13.88 -5.21
CA ALA A 219 -8.15 12.66 -5.73
C ALA A 219 -8.76 11.37 -5.17
N ALA A 220 -9.31 11.38 -3.96
CA ALA A 220 -9.77 10.18 -3.25
C ALA A 220 -10.75 9.28 -4.04
N PRO A 221 -11.79 9.80 -4.73
CA PRO A 221 -12.68 8.96 -5.54
C PRO A 221 -11.97 8.30 -6.72
N VAL A 222 -11.06 9.03 -7.36
CA VAL A 222 -10.27 8.55 -8.50
C VAL A 222 -9.32 7.44 -8.02
N ALA A 223 -8.64 7.65 -6.90
CA ALA A 223 -7.72 6.69 -6.31
C ALA A 223 -8.41 5.36 -5.95
N ALA A 224 -9.59 5.45 -5.31
CA ALA A 224 -10.36 4.27 -4.90
C ALA A 224 -10.87 3.43 -6.08
N TRP A 225 -11.12 4.06 -7.23
CA TRP A 225 -11.44 3.38 -8.49
C TRP A 225 -10.20 2.76 -9.15
N LEU A 226 -9.06 3.42 -9.02
CA LEU A 226 -7.80 3.08 -9.68
C LEU A 226 -7.04 1.93 -9.02
N VAL A 227 -7.36 1.62 -7.75
CA VAL A 227 -6.76 0.54 -6.95
C VAL A 227 -6.71 -0.82 -7.65
N SER A 228 -7.67 -1.12 -8.54
CA SER A 228 -7.73 -2.39 -9.29
C SER A 228 -7.08 -2.33 -10.67
N ARG A 229 -6.52 -1.19 -11.08
CA ARG A 229 -6.07 -0.93 -12.46
C ARG A 229 -4.60 -0.53 -12.56
N ILE A 230 -3.95 -0.14 -11.46
CA ILE A 230 -2.54 0.26 -11.45
C ILE A 230 -1.63 -0.89 -11.02
N ALA A 231 -0.49 -1.00 -11.71
CA ALA A 231 0.62 -1.84 -11.28
C ALA A 231 1.28 -1.24 -10.03
N ALA A 232 0.85 -1.72 -8.85
CA ALA A 232 1.34 -1.26 -7.56
C ALA A 232 2.87 -1.31 -7.42
N THR A 233 3.50 -2.27 -8.09
CA THR A 233 4.96 -2.48 -8.17
C THR A 233 5.70 -1.22 -8.66
N LEU A 234 5.24 -0.60 -9.75
CA LEU A 234 5.92 0.56 -10.34
C LEU A 234 5.79 1.79 -9.45
N LEU A 235 4.59 2.06 -8.96
CA LEU A 235 4.29 3.26 -8.19
C LEU A 235 4.96 3.19 -6.81
N GLY A 236 4.90 2.05 -6.13
CA GLY A 236 5.62 1.84 -4.86
C GLY A 236 7.14 1.94 -5.00
N THR A 237 7.71 1.43 -6.10
CA THR A 237 9.16 1.55 -6.38
C THR A 237 9.57 2.99 -6.64
N ALA A 238 8.79 3.75 -7.41
CA ALA A 238 9.05 5.17 -7.65
C ALA A 238 9.00 5.97 -6.35
N VAL A 239 7.93 5.80 -5.57
CA VAL A 239 7.72 6.53 -4.32
C VAL A 239 8.80 6.20 -3.30
N GLY A 240 9.15 4.91 -3.13
CA GLY A 240 10.21 4.48 -2.22
C GLY A 240 11.56 5.15 -2.50
N GLY A 241 11.96 5.27 -3.77
CA GLY A 241 13.21 5.95 -4.12
C GLY A 241 13.19 7.46 -3.90
N ILE A 242 12.05 8.14 -4.16
CA ILE A 242 11.89 9.56 -3.84
C ILE A 242 12.10 9.78 -2.34
N ILE A 243 11.46 8.97 -1.49
CA ILE A 243 11.57 9.05 -0.04
C ILE A 243 13.02 8.87 0.43
N ILE A 244 13.75 7.91 -0.15
CA ILE A 244 15.16 7.68 0.20
C ILE A 244 16.01 8.88 -0.19
N LEU A 245 15.86 9.41 -1.40
CA LEU A 245 16.67 10.53 -1.91
C LEU A 245 16.49 11.80 -1.06
N THR A 246 15.25 12.13 -0.71
CA THR A 246 14.92 13.32 0.06
C THR A 246 15.36 13.21 1.51
N ASN A 247 15.20 12.05 2.15
CA ASN A 247 15.56 11.86 3.56
C ASN A 247 17.05 11.60 3.77
N ALA A 248 17.75 11.03 2.78
CA ALA A 248 19.21 10.94 2.79
C ALA A 248 19.86 12.34 2.94
N ARG A 249 19.26 13.37 2.35
CA ARG A 249 19.73 14.77 2.49
C ARG A 249 19.74 15.21 3.95
N THR A 250 18.64 14.97 4.66
CA THR A 250 18.47 15.37 6.05
C THR A 250 19.52 14.67 6.91
N LEU A 251 19.72 13.36 6.71
CA LEU A 251 20.73 12.60 7.45
C LEU A 251 22.16 13.04 7.13
N PHE A 252 22.51 13.26 5.86
CA PHE A 252 23.84 13.76 5.50
C PHE A 252 24.13 15.13 6.11
N ARG A 253 23.12 16.01 6.20
CA ARG A 253 23.27 17.29 6.88
C ARG A 253 23.44 17.13 8.39
N SER A 254 22.64 16.28 9.02
CA SER A 254 22.71 16.04 10.47
C SER A 254 24.03 15.38 10.92
N PHE A 255 24.59 14.49 10.10
CA PHE A 255 25.88 13.83 10.38
C PHE A 255 27.08 14.54 9.73
N GLU A 256 26.88 15.74 9.19
CA GLU A 256 27.92 16.55 8.54
C GLU A 256 28.70 15.83 7.41
N ILE A 257 28.07 14.87 6.73
CA ILE A 257 28.63 14.15 5.59
C ILE A 257 28.60 15.08 4.38
N ARG A 258 29.78 15.49 3.90
CA ARG A 258 29.94 16.49 2.81
C ARG A 258 30.90 16.01 1.72
N GLY A 259 30.87 16.70 0.58
CA GLY A 259 31.85 16.53 -0.50
C GLY A 259 31.65 15.26 -1.34
N ALA A 260 32.75 14.61 -1.72
CA ALA A 260 32.74 13.47 -2.62
C ALA A 260 31.90 12.28 -2.10
N VAL A 261 31.90 12.06 -0.78
CA VAL A 261 31.12 10.98 -0.14
C VAL A 261 29.62 11.18 -0.38
N THR A 262 29.12 12.41 -0.19
CA THR A 262 27.72 12.76 -0.45
C THR A 262 27.36 12.54 -1.92
N ALA A 263 28.23 12.96 -2.85
CA ALA A 263 28.02 12.80 -4.29
C ALA A 263 27.97 11.32 -4.68
N VAL A 264 28.94 10.51 -4.23
CA VAL A 264 28.98 9.06 -4.48
C VAL A 264 27.75 8.37 -3.91
N ALA A 265 27.31 8.75 -2.71
CA ALA A 265 26.11 8.19 -2.11
C ALA A 265 24.85 8.51 -2.94
N TYR A 266 24.67 9.75 -3.39
CA TYR A 266 23.53 10.11 -4.24
C TYR A 266 23.55 9.39 -5.59
N VAL A 267 24.71 9.30 -6.24
CA VAL A 267 24.86 8.56 -7.50
C VAL A 267 24.51 7.09 -7.29
N THR A 268 24.96 6.49 -6.19
CA THR A 268 24.66 5.09 -5.86
C THR A 268 23.17 4.88 -5.60
N ILE A 269 22.55 5.73 -4.78
CA ILE A 269 21.10 5.66 -4.49
C ILE A 269 20.30 5.80 -5.78
N PHE A 270 20.64 6.77 -6.63
CA PHE A 270 19.94 6.99 -7.90
C PHE A 270 20.12 5.83 -8.88
N ALA A 271 21.33 5.29 -9.00
CA ALA A 271 21.62 4.14 -9.87
C ALA A 271 20.85 2.89 -9.41
N LEU A 272 20.85 2.60 -8.10
CA LEU A 272 20.08 1.49 -7.53
C LEU A 272 18.58 1.70 -7.73
N TRP A 273 18.07 2.91 -7.53
CA TRP A 273 16.66 3.22 -7.75
C TRP A 273 16.26 3.05 -9.22
N ALA A 274 17.06 3.56 -10.16
CA ALA A 274 16.82 3.39 -11.59
C ALA A 274 16.85 1.90 -12.02
N ALA A 275 17.77 1.12 -11.46
CA ALA A 275 17.83 -0.32 -11.68
C ALA A 275 16.55 -1.02 -11.16
N LEU A 276 16.10 -0.68 -9.96
CA LEU A 276 14.88 -1.24 -9.37
C LEU A 276 13.61 -0.82 -10.11
N ILE A 277 13.51 0.42 -10.59
CA ILE A 277 12.43 0.86 -11.49
C ILE A 277 12.43 0.02 -12.77
N THR A 278 13.60 -0.22 -13.35
CA THR A 278 13.72 -1.03 -14.58
C THR A 278 13.25 -2.47 -14.33
N VAL A 279 13.63 -3.05 -13.18
CA VAL A 279 13.16 -4.39 -12.76
C VAL A 279 11.64 -4.39 -12.55
N ALA A 280 11.10 -3.40 -11.83
CA ALA A 280 9.66 -3.27 -11.59
C ALA A 280 8.87 -3.11 -12.90
N TRP A 281 9.39 -2.33 -13.85
CA TRP A 281 8.79 -2.12 -15.17
C TRP A 281 8.80 -3.38 -16.04
N ARG A 282 9.92 -4.10 -16.07
CA ARG A 282 10.00 -5.38 -16.79
C ARG A 282 9.00 -6.38 -16.21
N ARG A 283 8.93 -6.47 -14.88
CA ARG A 283 7.99 -7.36 -14.18
C ARG A 283 6.53 -6.98 -14.38
N SER A 284 6.20 -5.69 -14.42
CA SER A 284 4.82 -5.25 -14.65
C SER A 284 4.34 -5.49 -16.10
N ARG A 285 5.26 -5.82 -17.02
CA ARG A 285 4.93 -6.24 -18.39
C ARG A 285 4.79 -7.75 -18.55
N LEU A 286 5.23 -8.55 -17.57
CA LEU A 286 4.98 -9.99 -17.53
C LEU A 286 3.55 -10.21 -17.04
N THR A 287 2.82 -11.14 -17.65
CA THR A 287 1.47 -11.51 -17.20
C THR A 287 1.51 -12.14 -15.80
N ALA A 288 0.40 -12.04 -15.06
CA ALA A 288 0.29 -12.61 -13.72
C ALA A 288 0.59 -14.13 -13.69
N ALA A 289 0.29 -14.85 -14.78
CA ALA A 289 0.57 -16.28 -14.98
C ALA A 289 2.06 -16.56 -15.25
N GLU A 290 2.74 -15.72 -16.04
CA GLU A 290 4.19 -15.80 -16.27
C GLU A 290 4.99 -15.46 -14.99
N ALA A 291 4.46 -14.56 -14.16
CA ALA A 291 5.06 -14.18 -12.88
C ALA A 291 4.90 -15.25 -11.78
N SER A 292 3.88 -16.12 -11.87
CA SER A 292 3.66 -17.25 -10.95
C SER A 292 4.35 -18.54 -11.36
N GLY A 293 4.97 -18.59 -12.55
CA GLY A 293 5.71 -19.76 -13.03
C GLY A 293 4.83 -20.93 -13.47
N ASP A 294 3.61 -20.67 -13.96
CA ASP A 294 2.73 -21.73 -14.44
C ASP A 294 3.06 -22.06 -15.91
N LEU A 295 3.89 -23.08 -16.12
CA LEU A 295 4.30 -23.59 -17.44
C LEU A 295 3.32 -24.61 -18.03
N THR A 296 2.06 -24.67 -17.56
CA THR A 296 1.08 -25.68 -17.98
C THR A 296 0.49 -25.48 -19.39
N THR A 297 0.89 -24.45 -20.14
CA THR A 297 0.39 -24.20 -21.51
C THR A 297 1.48 -24.20 -22.59
N LEU A 298 2.49 -25.06 -22.45
CA LEU A 298 3.25 -25.55 -23.61
C LEU A 298 2.68 -26.89 -24.10
N GLU A 299 1.37 -26.96 -24.32
CA GLU A 299 0.85 -27.91 -25.29
C GLU A 299 1.24 -27.40 -26.68
N THR A 300 2.41 -27.86 -27.11
CA THR A 300 2.83 -27.80 -28.52
C THR A 300 1.67 -28.36 -29.35
N PRO A 301 1.07 -27.61 -30.29
CA PRO A 301 0.11 -28.21 -31.21
C PRO A 301 0.87 -29.25 -32.03
N LEU A 302 0.55 -30.53 -31.84
CA LEU A 302 1.02 -31.57 -32.74
C LEU A 302 0.62 -31.16 -34.16
N PRO A 303 1.53 -31.18 -35.15
CA PRO A 303 1.15 -30.93 -36.52
C PRO A 303 0.13 -32.00 -36.91
N ARG A 304 -1.06 -31.58 -37.34
CA ARG A 304 -1.95 -32.46 -38.09
C ARG A 304 -1.25 -32.75 -39.41
N GLY A 305 -0.62 -33.92 -39.48
CA GLY A 305 -0.16 -34.51 -40.73
C GLY A 305 -1.37 -35.00 -41.52
N ASP A 306 -1.47 -34.50 -42.74
CA ASP A 306 -2.49 -34.78 -43.75
C ASP A 306 -2.62 -36.26 -44.09
N GLU A 307 -3.80 -36.61 -44.58
CA GLU A 307 -4.20 -37.92 -45.11
C GLU A 307 -3.31 -38.40 -46.27
N GLY A 308 -3.11 -39.72 -46.38
CA GLY A 308 -2.66 -40.32 -47.65
C GLY A 308 -2.13 -41.76 -47.63
N THR A 309 -3.01 -42.69 -48.01
CA THR A 309 -2.77 -43.91 -48.84
C THR A 309 -2.30 -45.26 -48.26
N GLY A 310 -3.19 -46.26 -48.38
CA GLY A 310 -2.95 -47.70 -48.68
C GLY A 310 -2.43 -48.60 -47.54
N ASP A 311 -2.77 -49.87 -47.37
CA ASP A 311 -3.71 -50.80 -48.00
C ASP A 311 -3.77 -52.08 -47.09
N GLN A 312 -4.95 -52.69 -47.04
CA GLN A 312 -5.29 -54.11 -46.77
C GLN A 312 -5.03 -54.88 -45.44
N ALA A 313 -6.12 -55.60 -45.09
CA ALA A 313 -6.30 -56.87 -44.34
C ALA A 313 -6.84 -56.70 -42.90
N GLY A 314 -8.03 -57.16 -42.50
CA GLY A 314 -8.94 -58.16 -43.05
C GLY A 314 -9.17 -59.25 -41.99
N VAL A 315 -10.12 -59.06 -41.05
CA VAL A 315 -10.77 -60.16 -40.29
C VAL A 315 -12.21 -59.75 -39.92
N THR A 316 -13.14 -60.63 -40.28
CA THR A 316 -14.59 -60.62 -40.09
C THR A 316 -15.03 -61.26 -38.77
N ALA A 317 -16.13 -60.77 -38.16
CA ALA A 317 -17.23 -61.51 -37.49
C ALA A 317 -18.04 -60.52 -36.63
N SER A 318 -19.23 -60.04 -37.02
CA SER A 318 -20.58 -60.66 -36.87
C SER A 318 -20.93 -61.08 -35.43
N GLY A 319 -21.98 -60.47 -34.86
CA GLY A 319 -22.63 -60.97 -33.65
C GLY A 319 -23.53 -59.94 -32.97
N ASP A 320 -24.78 -59.87 -33.42
CA ASP A 320 -25.90 -59.26 -32.69
C ASP A 320 -26.10 -59.98 -31.35
N THR A 321 -26.42 -59.26 -30.27
CA THR A 321 -27.48 -59.70 -29.33
C THR A 321 -27.97 -58.60 -28.38
N GLU A 322 -29.30 -58.55 -28.34
CA GLU A 322 -30.24 -57.87 -27.47
C GLU A 322 -30.16 -58.20 -25.97
N LEU A 323 -30.70 -57.25 -25.17
CA LEU A 323 -31.57 -57.40 -23.97
C LEU A 323 -31.06 -58.06 -22.67
N ALA A 324 -31.19 -57.31 -21.57
CA ALA A 324 -31.95 -57.61 -20.33
C ALA A 324 -31.55 -56.59 -19.23
N GLU A 325 -32.37 -55.62 -18.84
CA GLU A 325 -33.40 -55.71 -17.78
C GLU A 325 -33.00 -56.49 -16.51
N ASP A 326 -32.70 -55.75 -15.43
CA ASP A 326 -33.19 -55.93 -14.05
C ASP A 326 -32.77 -54.65 -13.28
N GLY A 327 -33.59 -53.86 -12.58
CA GLY A 327 -34.85 -54.12 -11.91
C GLY A 327 -34.65 -54.07 -10.39
N ARG A 328 -35.28 -53.06 -9.75
CA ARG A 328 -35.66 -52.94 -8.33
C ARG A 328 -34.77 -52.14 -7.34
N HIS A 329 -35.22 -50.90 -7.12
CA HIS A 329 -35.71 -50.32 -5.84
C HIS A 329 -35.34 -50.99 -4.51
N VAL A 330 -34.90 -50.19 -3.52
CA VAL A 330 -35.60 -49.96 -2.22
C VAL A 330 -35.29 -48.55 -1.67
N VAL A 331 -36.34 -47.84 -1.27
CA VAL A 331 -36.40 -46.65 -0.40
C VAL A 331 -37.03 -47.09 0.92
N VAL A 332 -36.48 -46.74 2.10
CA VAL A 332 -37.16 -46.48 3.43
C VAL A 332 -36.09 -45.81 4.33
N ASP A 333 -36.15 -44.53 4.72
CA ASP A 333 -36.86 -43.87 5.85
C ASP A 333 -36.49 -44.36 7.28
N GLY A 334 -36.40 -43.43 8.25
CA GLY A 334 -36.43 -43.76 9.70
C GLY A 334 -35.44 -43.04 10.63
N SER A 335 -35.88 -41.89 11.15
CA SER A 335 -35.60 -41.27 12.46
C SER A 335 -34.75 -42.02 13.52
N HIS A 336 -33.79 -41.29 14.12
CA HIS A 336 -33.57 -41.17 15.58
C HIS A 336 -32.76 -39.91 15.90
#